data_AF-A0AA95SNF8-F1
#
_entry.id   AF-A0AA95SNF8-F1
#
_cell.length_a   1.000
_cell.length_b   1.000
_cell.length_c   1.000
_cell.angle_alpha   90.00
_cell.angle_beta   90.00
_cell.angle_gamma   90.00
#
_symmetry.space_group_name_H-M   'P 1'
#
loop_
_entity.id
_entity.type
_entity.pdbx_description
1 polymer ?
#
loop_
_entity_poly.entity_id
_entity_poly.type
_entity_poly.pdbx_seq_one_letter_code
_entity_poly.pdbx_strand_id
1 'polypeptide(L)'
;MQLLVEALIGCCKHLNKHFGLPSRGDAYQTILQLCEHRHIDPQLLPKLKGAIGMRNAIVHDYLNLDWGLIGAVIGNKQYMVIQETTEAICQKLDSPTP
;
A
#
# COMPACT_ATOMS: atom_id res chain seq x y z
N MET A 1 10.82 2.37 3.60
CA MET A 1 9.39 2.45 4.01
C MET A 1 8.62 3.48 3.20
N GLN A 2 8.93 4.77 3.33
CA GLN A 2 8.19 5.86 2.66
C GLN A 2 7.96 5.63 1.16
N LEU A 3 9.04 5.44 0.39
CA LEU A 3 8.97 5.23 -1.06
C LEU A 3 8.20 3.96 -1.45
N LEU A 4 8.34 2.86 -0.68
CA LEU A 4 7.63 1.61 -0.94
C LEU A 4 6.11 1.77 -0.81
N VAL A 5 5.67 2.46 0.24
CA VAL A 5 4.24 2.70 0.47
C VAL A 5 3.69 3.67 -0.59
N GLU A 6 4.44 4.70 -0.98
CA GLU A 6 4.03 5.62 -2.04
C GLU A 6 3.91 4.91 -3.40
N ALA A 7 4.86 4.03 -3.72
CA ALA A 7 4.82 3.20 -4.92
C ALA A 7 3.59 2.28 -4.92
N LEU A 8 3.31 1.59 -3.81
CA LEU A 8 2.11 0.77 -3.66
C LEU A 8 0.84 1.61 -3.92
N ILE A 9 0.71 2.78 -3.28
CA ILE A 9 -0.46 3.66 -3.47
C ILE A 9 -0.57 4.08 -4.94
N GLY A 10 0.53 4.44 -5.59
CA GLY A 10 0.57 4.79 -7.01
C GLY A 10 0.07 3.65 -7.90
N CYS A 11 0.59 2.44 -7.70
CA CYS A 11 0.17 1.24 -8.41
C CYS A 11 -1.31 0.94 -8.18
N CYS A 12 -1.81 1.06 -6.94
CA CYS A 12 -3.22 0.88 -6.62
C CYS A 12 -4.12 1.88 -7.36
N LYS A 13 -3.74 3.17 -7.39
CA LYS A 13 -4.47 4.20 -8.15
C LYS A 13 -4.50 3.87 -9.64
N HIS A 14 -3.36 3.43 -10.18
CA HIS A 14 -3.26 3.04 -11.58
C HIS A 14 -4.14 1.83 -11.89
N LEU A 15 -4.16 0.81 -11.04
CA LEU A 15 -5.01 -0.38 -11.21
C LEU A 15 -6.51 -0.04 -11.09
N ASN A 16 -6.90 0.81 -10.14
CA ASN A 16 -8.28 1.31 -10.07
C ASN A 16 -8.68 2.02 -11.37
N LYS A 17 -7.80 2.89 -11.90
CA LYS A 17 -8.03 3.57 -13.18
C LYS A 17 -8.10 2.59 -14.36
N HIS A 18 -7.24 1.57 -14.37
CA HIS A 18 -7.22 0.52 -15.39
C HIS A 18 -8.56 -0.22 -15.47
N PHE A 19 -9.22 -0.45 -14.33
CA PHE A 19 -10.57 -1.05 -14.27
C PHE A 19 -11.73 -0.04 -14.33
N GLY A 20 -11.46 1.23 -14.65
CA GLY A 20 -12.50 2.27 -14.75
C GLY A 20 -13.15 2.65 -13.41
N LEU A 21 -12.52 2.31 -12.28
CA LEU A 21 -13.04 2.60 -10.95
C LEU A 21 -12.81 4.08 -10.57
N PRO A 22 -13.75 4.71 -9.84
CA PRO A 22 -13.62 6.11 -9.47
C PRO A 22 -12.49 6.31 -8.45
N SER A 23 -11.78 7.43 -8.55
CA SER A 23 -10.75 7.81 -7.58
C SER A 23 -11.35 7.99 -6.18
N ARG A 24 -10.65 7.49 -5.15
CA ARG A 24 -11.02 7.73 -3.74
C ARG A 24 -10.14 8.79 -3.09
N GLY A 25 -10.63 9.37 -2.00
CA GLY A 25 -10.06 10.55 -1.36
C GLY A 25 -8.73 10.32 -0.62
N ASP A 26 -8.47 9.12 -0.10
CA ASP A 26 -7.25 8.81 0.64
C ASP A 26 -6.59 7.48 0.23
N ALA A 27 -5.36 7.28 0.73
CA ALA A 27 -4.54 6.11 0.42
C ALA A 27 -5.20 4.79 0.86
N TYR A 28 -5.80 4.75 2.04
CA TYR A 28 -6.44 3.54 2.55
C TYR A 28 -7.68 3.21 1.72
N GLN A 29 -8.49 4.21 1.40
CA GLN A 29 -9.66 4.05 0.56
C GLN A 29 -9.30 3.53 -0.84
N THR A 30 -8.21 4.04 -1.44
CA THR A 30 -7.70 3.54 -2.72
C THR A 30 -7.40 2.04 -2.68
N ILE A 31 -6.76 1.55 -1.61
CA ILE A 31 -6.44 0.13 -1.43
C ILE A 31 -7.72 -0.67 -1.13
N LEU A 32 -8.61 -0.13 -0.29
CA LEU A 32 -9.86 -0.77 0.07
C LEU A 32 -10.73 -1.03 -1.17
N GLN A 33 -10.77 -0.09 -2.12
CA GLN A 33 -11.49 -0.27 -3.38
C GLN A 33 -11.00 -1.50 -4.14
N LEU A 34 -9.70 -1.74 -4.22
CA LEU A 34 -9.14 -2.93 -4.86
C LEU A 34 -9.46 -4.21 -4.09
N CYS A 35 -9.57 -4.14 -2.76
CA CYS A 35 -10.02 -5.25 -1.93
C CYS A 35 -11.50 -5.59 -2.18
N GLU A 36 -12.37 -4.58 -2.25
CA GLU A 36 -13.81 -4.74 -2.56
C GLU A 36 -14.02 -5.40 -3.94
N HIS A 37 -13.12 -5.12 -4.89
CA HIS A 37 -13.13 -5.71 -6.24
C HIS A 37 -12.26 -6.98 -6.36
N ARG A 38 -11.86 -7.58 -5.22
CA ARG A 38 -11.12 -8.85 -5.14
C ARG A 38 -9.74 -8.86 -5.83
N HIS A 39 -9.11 -7.69 -5.98
CA HIS A 39 -7.74 -7.58 -6.49
C HIS A 39 -6.69 -7.67 -5.37
N ILE A 40 -7.06 -7.38 -4.13
CA ILE A 40 -6.23 -7.49 -2.93
C ILE A 40 -6.95 -8.37 -1.90
N ASP A 41 -6.21 -9.24 -1.22
CA ASP A 41 -6.74 -10.06 -0.13
C ASP A 41 -7.13 -9.18 1.07
N PRO A 42 -8.38 -9.25 1.57
CA PRO A 42 -8.82 -8.53 2.77
C PRO A 42 -7.92 -8.74 4.00
N GLN A 43 -7.26 -9.90 4.13
CA GLN A 43 -6.36 -10.19 5.25
C GLN A 43 -5.11 -9.29 5.26
N LEU A 44 -4.78 -8.66 4.13
CA LEU A 44 -3.66 -7.73 4.03
C LEU A 44 -4.04 -6.31 4.49
N LEU A 45 -5.33 -5.96 4.53
CA LEU A 45 -5.77 -4.58 4.86
C LEU A 45 -5.23 -4.05 6.19
N PRO A 46 -5.19 -4.81 7.30
CA PRO A 46 -4.59 -4.32 8.54
C PRO A 46 -3.11 -3.98 8.39
N LYS A 47 -2.35 -4.81 7.66
CA LYS A 47 -0.91 -4.60 7.40
C LYS A 47 -0.69 -3.37 6.52
N LEU A 48 -1.48 -3.23 5.45
CA LEU A 48 -1.40 -2.10 4.53
C LEU A 48 -1.81 -0.78 5.20
N LYS A 49 -2.84 -0.81 6.06
CA LYS A 49 -3.23 0.35 6.88
C LYS A 49 -2.11 0.76 7.85
N GLY A 50 -1.47 -0.20 8.50
CA GLY A 50 -0.30 0.05 9.35
C GLY A 50 0.86 0.67 8.57
N ALA A 51 1.14 0.18 7.36
CA ALA A 51 2.15 0.73 6.46
C ALA A 51 1.86 2.18 6.06
N ILE A 52 0.60 2.52 5.75
CA ILE A 52 0.17 3.90 5.49
C ILE A 52 0.37 4.78 6.73
N GLY A 53 0.00 4.29 7.92
CA GLY A 53 0.23 5.01 9.17
C GLY A 53 1.71 5.31 9.41
N MET A 54 2.57 4.31 9.22
CA MET A 54 4.02 4.47 9.33
C MET A 54 4.58 5.46 8.30
N ARG A 55 4.12 5.40 7.04
CA ARG A 55 4.42 6.40 5.99
C ARG A 55 4.06 7.81 6.47
N ASN A 56 2.86 7.99 7.03
CA ASN A 56 2.42 9.30 7.52
C ASN A 56 3.27 9.80 8.68
N ALA A 57 3.60 8.95 9.65
CA ALA A 57 4.49 9.30 10.75
C ALA A 57 5.89 9.71 10.25
N ILE A 58 6.44 8.98 9.27
CA ILE A 58 7.77 9.29 8.70
C ILE A 58 7.80 10.67 8.03
N VAL A 59 6.72 11.10 7.37
CA VAL A 59 6.68 12.40 6.68
C VAL A 59 6.30 13.54 7.59
N HIS A 60 5.27 13.33 8.41
CA HIS A 60 4.59 14.43 9.09
C HIS A 60 4.99 14.58 10.56
N ASP A 61 5.56 13.54 11.16
CA ASP A 61 5.88 13.51 12.60
C ASP A 61 7.31 13.00 12.87
N TYR A 62 8.24 13.32 11.96
CA TYR A 62 9.60 12.77 11.98
C TYR A 62 10.40 13.14 13.24
N LEU A 63 10.03 14.22 13.94
CA LEU A 63 10.66 14.63 15.19
C LEU A 63 10.26 13.74 16.38
N ASN A 64 9.09 13.10 16.34
CA ASN A 64 8.55 12.26 17.41
C ASN A 64 8.45 10.78 17.01
N LEU A 65 9.17 10.37 15.96
CA LEU A 65 9.19 8.98 15.51
C LEU A 65 9.72 8.05 16.59
N ASP A 66 9.00 6.95 16.80
CA ASP A 66 9.53 5.79 17.51
C ASP A 66 10.48 5.01 16.58
N TRP A 67 11.77 5.32 16.68
CA TRP A 67 12.83 4.63 15.94
C TRP A 67 12.95 3.15 16.29
N GLY A 68 12.55 2.74 17.50
CA GLY A 68 12.51 1.34 17.90
C GLY A 68 11.47 0.57 17.11
N LEU A 69 10.28 1.15 16.92
CA LEU A 69 9.24 0.59 16.06
C LEU A 69 9.67 0.51 14.60
N ILE A 70 10.30 1.56 14.07
CA ILE A 70 10.86 1.55 12.70
C ILE A 70 11.90 0.42 12.56
N GLY A 71 12.82 0.32 13.53
CA GLY A 71 13.83 -0.72 13.58
C GLY A 71 13.22 -2.13 13.61
N ALA A 72 12.16 -2.33 14.39
CA ALA A 72 11.44 -3.60 14.46
C ALA A 72 10.77 -3.96 13.12
N VAL A 73 10.16 -3.00 12.42
CA VAL A 73 9.55 -3.24 11.10
C VAL A 73 10.59 -3.66 10.07
N ILE A 74 11.75 -3.00 10.08
CA ILE A 74 12.87 -3.32 9.16
C ILE A 74 13.49 -4.67 9.53
N GLY A 75 13.83 -4.88 10.81
CA GLY A 75 14.48 -6.09 11.30
C GLY A 75 13.62 -7.34 11.10
N ASN A 76 12.31 -7.23 11.32
CA ASN A 76 11.36 -8.32 11.09
C ASN A 76 10.87 -8.41 9.64
N LYS A 77 11.42 -7.59 8.73
CA LYS A 77 11.05 -7.54 7.31
C LYS A 77 9.55 -7.39 7.06
N GLN A 78 8.83 -6.73 7.97
CA GLN A 78 7.38 -6.53 7.87
C GLN A 78 6.98 -5.69 6.65
N TYR A 79 7.94 -4.98 6.05
CA TYR A 79 7.77 -4.23 4.82
C TYR A 79 7.65 -5.10 3.56
N MET A 80 8.04 -6.38 3.60
CA MET A 80 7.97 -7.26 2.42
C MET A 80 6.54 -7.41 1.91
N VAL A 81 5.54 -7.39 2.80
CA VAL A 81 4.13 -7.42 2.40
C VAL A 81 3.76 -6.28 1.43
N ILE A 82 4.40 -5.12 1.56
CA ILE A 82 4.17 -3.97 0.67
C ILE A 82 4.75 -4.29 -0.71
N GLN A 83 5.98 -4.81 -0.74
CA GLN A 83 6.65 -5.20 -1.97
C GLN A 83 5.86 -6.29 -2.70
N GLU A 84 5.52 -7.38 -2.02
CA GLU A 84 4.74 -8.50 -2.57
C GLU A 84 3.39 -8.04 -3.13
N THR A 85 2.70 -7.16 -2.39
CA THR A 85 1.42 -6.60 -2.86
C THR A 85 1.62 -5.71 -4.10
N THR A 86 2.66 -4.86 -4.11
CA THR A 86 2.98 -4.01 -5.27
C THR A 86 3.30 -4.84 -6.50
N GLU A 87 4.12 -5.88 -6.37
CA GLU A 87 4.46 -6.79 -7.46
C GLU A 87 3.21 -7.50 -8.01
N ALA A 88 2.33 -7.99 -7.14
CA ALA A 88 1.06 -8.60 -7.55
C ALA A 88 0.14 -7.62 -8.30
N ILE A 89 0.15 -6.34 -7.92
CA ILE A 89 -0.60 -5.29 -8.63
C ILE A 89 0.01 -5.01 -10.00
N CYS A 90 1.33 -4.87 -10.09
CA CYS A 90 2.02 -4.64 -11.36
C CYS A 90 1.76 -5.79 -12.36
N GLN A 91 1.78 -7.03 -11.90
CA GLN A 91 1.44 -8.19 -12.75
C GLN A 91 0.01 -8.11 -13.31
N LYS A 92 -0.94 -7.59 -12.53
CA LYS A 92 -2.32 -7.37 -13.02
C LYS A 92 -2.40 -6.23 -14.05
N LEU A 93 -1.51 -5.24 -13.98
CA LEU A 93 -1.43 -4.15 -14.95
C LEU A 93 -0.84 -4.59 -16.29
N ASP A 94 0.10 -5.52 -16.27
CA ASP A 94 0.71 -6.09 -17.48
C ASP A 94 -0.20 -7.12 -18.17
N SER A 95 -1.27 -7.55 -17.49
CA SER A 95 -2.26 -8.46 -18.05
C SER A 95 -3.18 -7.69 -19.02
N PRO A 96 -3.45 -8.18 -20.24
CA PRO A 96 -4.40 -7.54 -21.14
C PRO A 96 -5.77 -7.45 -20.47
N THR A 97 -6.43 -6.29 -20.61
CA THR A 97 -7.81 -6.08 -20.14
C THR A 97 -8.72 -7.19 -20.67
N PRO A 98 -9.62 -7.76 -19.85
CA PRO A 98 -10.67 -8.63 -20.34
C PRO A 98 -11.60 -7.91 -21.33
#